data_AF-A0A928JLQ6-F1
#
_entry.id   AF-A0A928JLQ6-F1
#
_cell.length_a   1.000
_cell.length_b   1.000
_cell.length_c   1.000
_cell.angle_alpha   90.00
_cell.angle_beta   90.00
_cell.angle_gamma   90.00
#
_symmetry.space_group_name_H-M   'P 1'
#
loop_
_entity.id
_entity.type
_entity.pdbx_description
1 polymer ?
#
loop_
_entity_poly.entity_id
_entity_poly.type
_entity_poly.pdbx_seq_one_letter_code
_entity_poly.pdbx_strand_id
1 'polypeptide(L)'
;MHDCFISYSHQDTKIAVAVQSILEQNGIRCWIDFRDATPGVDYAASIVRAIKSSIVFVLVLSQNSTTSVHVLNEINSAVNAGITVLPFKVDKSELNDSMEYYLGRTHWMDALTPPLEEHILKLADTIRLYKDKATSDSDFTQKQKTSTQGRSAPCRMLKYQDLLALGYTSSSIALQLVENDYINCNGIGLENEGTAQQWEEYLQDNSETFQYLVNESNKIVGDWSIVALSKEAFNMAKNGELLEADIDIDKTEMICFPGMYHGYILTCSILPEYRNMKNYNVLVESFLIQLEEYAENGIYFKNWCMNVFSKEVEALVKQLGFKYLTNNKVFGKIYFCDFLPLPNLPIYQKHPTLVERYQNAGI
;
A
#
# COMPACT_ATOMS: atom_id res chain seq x y z
N MET A 1 8.47 12.39 -20.61
CA MET A 1 7.60 13.46 -20.06
C MET A 1 6.47 13.64 -21.03
N HIS A 2 5.24 13.42 -20.56
CA HIS A 2 4.03 13.51 -21.36
C HIS A 2 3.27 14.76 -20.97
N ASP A 3 2.45 15.29 -21.87
CA ASP A 3 1.64 16.47 -21.56
C ASP A 3 0.40 16.03 -20.77
N CYS A 4 -0.15 14.85 -21.06
CA CYS A 4 -1.18 14.25 -20.23
C CYS A 4 -1.12 12.71 -20.16
N PHE A 5 -1.57 12.17 -19.03
CA PHE A 5 -1.92 10.76 -18.85
C PHE A 5 -3.43 10.57 -19.07
N ILE A 6 -3.86 9.55 -19.80
CA ILE A 6 -5.28 9.26 -20.03
C ILE A 6 -5.68 7.99 -19.27
N SER A 7 -6.47 8.15 -18.21
CA SER A 7 -7.10 7.08 -17.44
C SER A 7 -8.51 6.79 -17.94
N TYR A 8 -8.84 5.53 -18.14
CA TYR A 8 -10.12 5.09 -18.69
C TYR A 8 -10.40 3.63 -18.32
N SER A 9 -11.66 3.19 -18.37
CA SER A 9 -11.98 1.76 -18.29
C SER A 9 -11.72 1.10 -19.64
N HIS A 10 -11.15 -0.11 -19.68
CA HIS A 10 -10.94 -0.85 -20.93
C HIS A 10 -12.22 -1.02 -21.76
N GLN A 11 -13.39 -1.01 -21.12
CA GLN A 11 -14.69 -1.06 -21.82
C GLN A 11 -14.96 0.19 -22.67
N ASP A 12 -14.31 1.32 -22.36
CA ASP A 12 -14.45 2.60 -23.03
C ASP A 12 -13.30 2.90 -24.00
N THR A 13 -12.53 1.88 -24.42
CA THR A 13 -11.36 2.01 -25.31
C THR A 13 -11.63 2.86 -26.55
N LYS A 14 -12.81 2.74 -27.16
CA LYS A 14 -13.16 3.52 -28.36
C LYS A 14 -13.15 5.03 -28.10
N ILE A 15 -13.66 5.45 -26.95
CA ILE A 15 -13.72 6.85 -26.54
C ILE A 15 -12.32 7.33 -26.18
N ALA A 16 -11.58 6.55 -25.38
CA ALA A 16 -10.22 6.90 -24.99
C ALA A 16 -9.26 7.05 -26.19
N VAL A 17 -9.38 6.18 -27.21
CA VAL A 17 -8.62 6.27 -28.46
C VAL A 17 -9.00 7.52 -29.27
N ALA A 18 -10.27 7.91 -29.28
CA ALA A 18 -10.71 9.15 -29.94
C ALA A 18 -10.15 10.39 -29.22
N VAL A 19 -10.21 10.42 -27.89
CA VAL A 19 -9.59 11.47 -27.05
C VAL A 19 -8.11 11.58 -27.35
N GLN A 20 -7.36 10.47 -27.26
CA GLN A 20 -5.93 10.43 -27.58
C GLN A 20 -5.64 11.00 -28.97
N SER A 21 -6.34 10.49 -29.99
CA SER A 21 -6.06 10.83 -31.40
C SER A 21 -6.24 12.32 -31.68
N ILE A 22 -7.29 12.93 -31.12
CA ILE A 22 -7.58 14.35 -31.32
C ILE A 22 -6.62 15.22 -30.50
N LEU A 23 -6.25 14.82 -29.29
CA LEU A 23 -5.25 15.51 -28.48
C LEU A 23 -3.86 15.51 -29.16
N GLU A 24 -3.43 14.37 -29.69
CA GLU A 24 -2.15 14.23 -30.40
C GLU A 24 -2.11 15.02 -31.71
N GLN A 25 -3.20 15.03 -32.50
CA GLN A 25 -3.34 15.89 -33.68
C GLN A 25 -3.21 17.38 -33.35
N ASN A 26 -3.50 17.74 -32.10
CA ASN A 26 -3.41 19.10 -31.57
C ASN A 26 -2.08 19.37 -30.84
N GLY A 27 -1.09 18.49 -30.96
CA GLY A 27 0.26 18.66 -30.42
C GLY A 27 0.38 18.37 -28.92
N ILE A 28 -0.58 17.67 -28.33
CA ILE A 28 -0.53 17.20 -26.94
C ILE A 28 0.02 15.78 -26.91
N ARG A 29 1.16 15.58 -26.22
CA ARG A 29 1.74 14.25 -26.04
C ARG A 29 0.97 13.48 -24.98
N CYS A 30 0.24 12.45 -25.39
CA CYS A 30 -0.55 11.61 -24.51
C CYS A 30 0.24 10.36 -24.09
N TRP A 31 -0.16 9.76 -22.98
CA TRP A 31 0.22 8.40 -22.60
C TRP A 31 -1.05 7.58 -22.33
N ILE A 32 -1.12 6.35 -22.87
CA ILE A 32 -2.28 5.45 -22.70
C ILE A 32 -1.85 3.98 -22.54
N ASP A 33 -2.49 3.29 -21.60
CA ASP A 33 -2.07 1.98 -21.08
C ASP A 33 -2.04 0.84 -22.13
N PHE A 34 -2.89 0.90 -23.17
CA PHE A 34 -2.96 -0.17 -24.18
C PHE A 34 -1.77 -0.22 -25.17
N ARG A 35 -0.99 0.86 -25.32
CA ARG A 35 0.06 0.95 -26.37
C ARG A 35 1.48 1.17 -25.85
N ASP A 36 1.64 1.82 -24.71
CA ASP A 36 2.94 2.31 -24.25
C ASP A 36 3.60 1.44 -23.17
N ALA A 37 2.91 0.39 -22.71
CA ALA A 37 3.47 -0.62 -21.83
C ALA A 37 4.40 -1.56 -22.63
N THR A 38 5.70 -1.51 -22.34
CA THR A 38 6.66 -2.43 -22.96
C THR A 38 6.50 -3.83 -22.35
N PRO A 39 6.23 -4.89 -23.13
CA PRO A 39 6.11 -6.25 -22.60
C PRO A 39 7.40 -6.67 -21.87
N GLY A 40 7.27 -7.14 -20.62
CA GLY A 40 8.42 -7.54 -19.77
C GLY A 40 8.96 -6.45 -18.84
N VAL A 41 8.41 -5.24 -18.87
CA VAL A 41 8.62 -4.19 -17.85
C VAL A 41 7.44 -4.25 -16.87
N ASP A 42 7.72 -4.06 -15.58
CA ASP A 42 6.71 -3.95 -14.52
C ASP A 42 5.62 -2.93 -14.92
N TYR A 43 4.45 -3.48 -15.28
CA TYR A 43 3.31 -2.79 -15.88
C TYR A 43 2.77 -1.72 -14.93
N ALA A 44 2.59 -2.05 -13.66
CA ALA A 44 2.12 -1.12 -12.62
C ALA A 44 3.14 0.01 -12.40
N ALA A 45 4.43 -0.31 -12.32
CA ALA A 45 5.48 0.70 -12.19
C ALA A 45 5.58 1.60 -13.43
N SER A 46 5.28 1.10 -14.63
CA SER A 46 5.22 1.95 -15.84
C SER A 46 4.06 2.95 -15.81
N ILE A 47 2.88 2.53 -15.37
CA ILE A 47 1.70 3.40 -15.21
C ILE A 47 2.00 4.50 -14.20
N VAL A 48 2.47 4.15 -13.00
CA VAL A 48 2.77 5.15 -11.96
C VAL A 48 3.86 6.14 -12.39
N ARG A 49 4.91 5.66 -13.09
CA ARG A 49 5.93 6.55 -13.65
C ARG A 49 5.36 7.46 -14.75
N ALA A 50 4.48 6.93 -15.60
CA ALA A 50 3.83 7.71 -16.64
C ALA A 50 2.96 8.83 -16.04
N ILE A 51 2.14 8.51 -15.02
CA ILE A 51 1.33 9.47 -14.27
C ILE A 51 2.23 10.57 -13.68
N LYS A 52 3.27 10.20 -12.92
CA LYS A 52 4.20 11.16 -12.29
C LYS A 52 4.98 12.01 -13.30
N SER A 53 5.14 11.53 -14.54
CA SER A 53 5.83 12.23 -15.61
C SER A 53 4.93 13.09 -16.50
N SER A 54 3.64 13.12 -16.19
CA SER A 54 2.62 13.85 -16.95
C SER A 54 2.30 15.18 -16.29
N ILE A 55 1.98 16.20 -17.08
CA ILE A 55 1.60 17.52 -16.55
C ILE A 55 0.17 17.48 -15.99
N VAL A 56 -0.71 16.75 -16.68
CA VAL A 56 -2.12 16.61 -16.33
C VAL A 56 -2.53 15.14 -16.36
N PHE A 57 -3.45 14.76 -15.48
CA PHE A 57 -4.13 13.48 -15.51
C PHE A 57 -5.56 13.67 -16.02
N VAL A 58 -5.88 13.06 -17.16
CA VAL A 58 -7.22 13.10 -17.78
C VAL A 58 -7.95 11.83 -17.39
N LEU A 59 -9.09 11.97 -16.71
CA LEU A 59 -9.98 10.86 -16.37
C LEU A 59 -11.13 10.83 -17.36
N VAL A 60 -11.22 9.79 -18.19
CA VAL A 60 -12.42 9.51 -19.00
C VAL A 60 -13.48 8.93 -18.07
N LEU A 61 -14.38 9.79 -17.59
CA LEU A 61 -15.39 9.44 -16.59
C LEU A 61 -16.65 8.91 -17.28
N SER A 62 -16.88 7.61 -17.09
CA SER A 62 -18.03 6.80 -17.52
C SER A 62 -18.55 5.91 -16.39
N GLN A 63 -19.71 5.26 -16.58
CA GLN A 63 -20.19 4.21 -15.68
C GLN A 63 -19.14 3.12 -15.45
N ASN A 64 -18.47 2.68 -16.51
CA ASN A 64 -17.48 1.60 -16.44
C ASN A 64 -16.21 2.03 -15.71
N SER A 65 -15.85 3.32 -15.79
CA SER A 65 -14.72 3.88 -15.06
C SER A 65 -15.04 4.02 -13.57
N THR A 66 -16.28 4.39 -13.22
CA THR A 66 -16.70 4.58 -11.82
C THR A 66 -16.57 3.31 -10.99
N THR A 67 -16.84 2.16 -11.59
CA THR A 67 -16.71 0.85 -10.94
C THR A 67 -15.33 0.21 -11.12
N SER A 68 -14.39 0.88 -11.79
CA SER A 68 -13.07 0.31 -12.09
C SER A 68 -12.07 0.60 -10.98
N VAL A 69 -11.61 -0.47 -10.32
CA VAL A 69 -10.55 -0.40 -9.30
C VAL A 69 -9.25 0.13 -9.89
N HIS A 70 -8.91 -0.24 -11.14
CA HIS A 70 -7.71 0.25 -11.81
C HIS A 70 -7.76 1.77 -12.00
N VAL A 71 -8.90 2.31 -12.45
CA VAL A 71 -9.09 3.76 -12.63
C VAL A 71 -8.99 4.47 -11.28
N LEU A 72 -9.58 3.92 -10.23
CA LEU A 72 -9.50 4.48 -8.88
C LEU A 72 -8.05 4.54 -8.38
N ASN A 73 -7.26 3.49 -8.60
CA ASN A 73 -5.84 3.44 -8.23
C ASN A 73 -5.00 4.46 -9.01
N GLU A 74 -5.30 4.68 -10.28
CA GLU A 74 -4.66 5.70 -11.11
C GLU A 74 -5.01 7.12 -10.65
N ILE A 75 -6.29 7.39 -10.32
CA ILE A 75 -6.72 8.66 -9.74
C ILE A 75 -5.97 8.92 -8.43
N ASN A 76 -5.92 7.94 -7.53
CA ASN A 76 -5.20 8.06 -6.26
C ASN A 76 -3.71 8.34 -6.50
N SER A 77 -3.08 7.65 -7.46
CA SER A 77 -1.68 7.88 -7.85
C SER A 77 -1.44 9.31 -8.36
N ALA A 78 -2.37 9.85 -9.14
CA ALA A 78 -2.29 11.22 -9.64
C ALA A 78 -2.45 12.25 -8.53
N VAL A 79 -3.45 12.09 -7.66
CA VAL A 79 -3.71 12.96 -6.51
C VAL A 79 -2.51 12.96 -5.56
N ASN A 80 -1.96 11.79 -5.23
CA ASN A 80 -0.79 11.66 -4.36
C ASN A 80 0.48 12.28 -4.94
N ALA A 81 0.60 12.28 -6.28
CA ALA A 81 1.71 12.94 -6.97
C ALA A 81 1.48 14.45 -7.16
N GLY A 82 0.37 15.00 -6.68
CA GLY A 82 -0.01 16.41 -6.87
C GLY A 82 -0.31 16.76 -8.33
N ILE A 83 -0.59 15.75 -9.17
CA ILE A 83 -0.93 15.96 -10.57
C ILE A 83 -2.39 16.38 -10.66
N THR A 84 -2.66 17.42 -11.45
CA THR A 84 -4.02 17.90 -11.63
C THR A 84 -4.87 16.86 -12.35
N VAL A 85 -5.96 16.42 -11.71
CA VAL A 85 -6.95 15.53 -12.29
C VAL A 85 -8.03 16.35 -13.00
N LEU A 86 -8.22 16.09 -14.29
CA LEU A 86 -9.28 16.64 -15.12
C LEU A 86 -10.29 15.53 -15.47
N PRO A 87 -11.44 15.48 -14.78
CA PRO A 87 -12.54 14.61 -15.17
C PRO A 87 -13.15 15.07 -16.49
N PHE A 88 -13.10 14.21 -17.51
CA PHE A 88 -13.73 14.35 -18.81
C PHE A 88 -14.95 13.42 -18.86
N LYS A 89 -16.12 13.96 -18.55
CA LYS A 89 -17.35 13.18 -18.36
C LYS A 89 -18.01 12.84 -19.70
N VAL A 90 -18.10 11.55 -20.02
CA VAL A 90 -18.56 11.05 -21.33
C VAL A 90 -19.96 10.42 -21.31
N ASP A 91 -20.52 10.19 -20.12
CA ASP A 91 -21.91 9.75 -19.93
C ASP A 91 -22.55 10.38 -18.68
N LYS A 92 -23.80 10.03 -18.39
CA LYS A 92 -24.55 10.60 -17.27
C LYS A 92 -24.24 9.95 -15.92
N SER A 93 -23.17 9.17 -15.80
CA SER A 93 -22.87 8.44 -14.57
C SER A 93 -22.60 9.37 -13.39
N GLU A 94 -23.03 8.91 -12.22
CA GLU A 94 -22.74 9.54 -10.94
C GLU A 94 -21.43 8.97 -10.39
N LEU A 95 -20.74 9.77 -9.58
CA LEU A 95 -19.58 9.26 -8.84
C LEU A 95 -20.08 8.30 -7.76
N ASN A 96 -19.34 7.23 -7.51
CA ASN A 96 -19.48 6.49 -6.26
C ASN A 96 -18.74 7.20 -5.13
N ASP A 97 -19.03 6.83 -3.89
CA ASP A 97 -18.44 7.41 -2.68
C ASP A 97 -16.90 7.44 -2.75
N SER A 98 -16.29 6.37 -3.27
CA SER A 98 -14.85 6.27 -3.44
C SER A 98 -14.27 7.30 -4.40
N MET A 99 -14.93 7.56 -5.53
CA MET A 99 -14.50 8.59 -6.48
C MET A 99 -14.85 10.00 -5.99
N GLU A 100 -15.97 10.17 -5.30
CA GLU A 100 -16.37 11.46 -4.71
C GLU A 100 -15.33 11.94 -3.70
N TYR A 101 -14.75 11.03 -2.91
CA TYR A 101 -13.65 11.34 -2.00
C TYR A 101 -12.46 12.03 -2.71
N TYR A 102 -12.06 11.54 -3.89
CA TYR A 102 -10.93 12.10 -4.64
C TYR A 102 -11.30 13.30 -5.51
N LEU A 103 -12.51 13.34 -6.05
CA LEU A 103 -12.94 14.29 -7.09
C LEU A 103 -13.87 15.40 -6.57
N GLY A 104 -14.36 15.32 -5.32
CA GLY A 104 -15.37 16.23 -4.78
C GLY A 104 -14.95 17.72 -4.70
N ARG A 105 -13.67 18.04 -4.94
CA ARG A 105 -13.13 19.41 -4.98
C ARG A 105 -12.47 19.80 -6.31
N THR A 106 -12.51 18.95 -7.34
CA THR A 106 -11.86 19.23 -8.64
C THR A 106 -12.77 20.03 -9.58
N HIS A 107 -12.21 20.67 -10.60
CA HIS A 107 -12.97 21.30 -11.69
C HIS A 107 -13.31 20.28 -12.78
N TRP A 108 -14.56 20.27 -13.23
CA TRP A 108 -15.12 19.25 -14.12
C TRP A 108 -15.19 19.75 -15.57
N MET A 109 -15.01 18.84 -16.53
CA MET A 109 -15.29 19.10 -17.95
C MET A 109 -16.38 18.13 -18.44
N ASP A 110 -17.57 18.67 -18.67
CA ASP A 110 -18.70 17.89 -19.19
C ASP A 110 -18.64 17.78 -20.73
N ALA A 111 -18.55 16.54 -21.25
CA ALA A 111 -18.59 16.23 -22.68
C ALA A 111 -19.90 15.53 -23.09
N LEU A 112 -21.01 15.93 -22.45
CA LEU A 112 -22.31 15.26 -22.57
C LEU A 112 -23.14 15.69 -23.78
N THR A 113 -22.76 16.78 -24.46
CA THR A 113 -23.46 17.30 -25.63
C THR A 113 -22.68 16.99 -26.92
N PRO A 114 -23.31 16.47 -27.98
CA PRO A 114 -22.64 16.34 -29.28
C PRO A 114 -22.28 17.72 -29.89
N PRO A 115 -21.21 17.82 -30.70
CA PRO A 115 -20.27 16.76 -31.08
C PRO A 115 -19.14 16.56 -30.05
N LEU A 116 -18.70 15.32 -29.87
CA LEU A 116 -17.65 14.97 -28.90
C LEU A 116 -16.31 15.65 -29.23
N GLU A 117 -16.03 15.85 -30.52
CA GLU A 117 -14.81 16.48 -31.03
C GLU A 117 -14.61 17.90 -30.46
N GLU A 118 -15.68 18.70 -30.35
CA GLU A 118 -15.59 20.06 -29.80
C GLU A 118 -15.16 20.08 -28.33
N HIS A 119 -15.60 19.09 -27.55
CA HIS A 119 -15.22 18.97 -26.14
C HIS A 119 -13.79 18.49 -25.97
N ILE A 120 -13.31 17.62 -26.87
CA ILE A 120 -11.91 17.18 -26.86
C ILE A 120 -10.98 18.34 -27.25
N LEU A 121 -11.40 19.24 -28.15
CA LEU A 121 -10.64 20.45 -28.47
C LEU A 121 -10.53 21.40 -27.27
N LYS A 122 -11.62 21.60 -26.51
CA LYS A 122 -11.59 22.36 -25.24
C LYS A 122 -10.68 21.70 -24.20
N LEU A 123 -10.66 20.38 -24.14
CA LEU A 123 -9.74 19.62 -23.29
C LEU A 123 -8.28 19.89 -23.70
N ALA A 124 -7.99 19.91 -25.00
CA ALA A 124 -6.67 20.24 -25.52
C ALA A 124 -6.22 21.65 -25.10
N ASP A 125 -7.09 22.65 -25.23
CA ASP A 125 -6.81 24.03 -24.80
C ASP A 125 -6.55 24.12 -23.29
N THR A 126 -7.31 23.38 -22.50
CA THR A 126 -7.13 23.30 -21.05
C THR A 126 -5.76 22.69 -20.69
N ILE A 127 -5.37 21.60 -21.35
CA ILE A 127 -4.06 20.97 -21.14
C ILE A 127 -2.92 21.92 -21.55
N ARG A 128 -3.08 22.71 -22.63
CA ARG A 128 -2.09 23.74 -23.02
C ARG A 128 -1.89 24.78 -21.92
N LEU A 129 -2.96 25.25 -21.29
CA LEU A 129 -2.86 26.21 -20.17
C LEU A 129 -2.05 25.63 -18.99
N TYR A 130 -2.24 24.35 -18.66
CA TYR A 130 -1.44 23.69 -17.62
C TYR A 130 0.03 23.51 -18.04
N LYS A 131 0.27 23.20 -19.31
CA LYS A 131 1.62 23.09 -19.89
C LYS A 131 2.37 24.42 -19.84
N ASP A 132 1.72 25.53 -20.20
CA ASP A 132 2.31 26.86 -20.19
C ASP A 132 2.59 27.39 -18.77
N LYS A 133 1.76 27.01 -17.78
CA LYS A 133 2.04 27.28 -16.37
C LYS A 133 3.24 26.48 -15.86
N ALA A 134 3.31 25.19 -16.19
CA ALA A 134 4.41 24.32 -15.76
C ALA A 134 5.77 24.74 -16.32
N THR A 135 5.82 25.30 -17.55
CA THR A 135 7.05 25.86 -18.12
C THR A 135 7.44 27.18 -17.46
N SER A 136 6.48 28.03 -17.12
CA SER A 136 6.70 29.32 -16.45
C SER A 136 7.23 29.17 -15.00
N ASP A 137 6.75 28.17 -14.25
CA ASP A 137 7.22 27.88 -12.89
C ASP A 137 8.61 27.22 -12.86
N SER A 138 9.03 26.58 -13.95
CA SER A 138 10.32 25.88 -14.03
C SER A 138 11.54 26.82 -14.13
N ASP A 139 11.35 28.06 -14.59
CA ASP A 139 12.41 29.07 -14.70
C ASP A 139 12.72 29.79 -13.36
N PHE A 140 11.84 29.73 -12.37
CA PHE A 140 12.05 30.34 -11.04
C PHE A 140 12.80 29.42 -10.05
N THR A 141 12.87 28.11 -10.30
CA THR A 141 13.29 27.10 -9.31
C THR A 141 14.75 26.64 -9.45
N GLN A 142 15.60 27.38 -10.19
CA GLN A 142 17.01 26.99 -10.40
C GLN A 142 18.02 27.58 -9.40
N LYS A 143 17.57 28.37 -8.40
CA LYS A 143 18.43 28.87 -7.30
C LYS A 143 17.96 28.36 -5.93
N GLN A 144 17.86 27.05 -5.74
CA GLN A 144 17.95 26.39 -4.42
C GLN A 144 17.89 24.85 -4.55
N LYS A 145 18.89 24.26 -5.19
CA LYS A 145 19.22 22.84 -4.97
C LYS A 145 20.72 22.70 -4.70
N THR A 146 21.13 23.12 -3.50
CA THR A 146 22.36 22.64 -2.87
C THR A 146 22.08 22.41 -1.39
N SER A 147 22.35 21.17 -0.97
CA SER A 147 22.47 20.67 0.41
C SER A 147 21.33 20.95 1.40
N THR A 148 20.51 19.92 1.66
CA THR A 148 20.18 19.56 3.05
C THR A 148 19.87 18.07 3.15
N GLN A 149 20.70 17.33 3.90
CA GLN A 149 20.27 16.13 4.63
C GLN A 149 19.06 16.55 5.49
N GLY A 150 17.85 16.24 5.05
CA GLY A 150 16.65 16.45 5.84
C GLY A 150 16.56 15.38 6.92
N ARG A 151 16.56 15.79 8.20
CA ARG A 151 16.02 14.98 9.29
C ARG A 151 14.62 14.53 8.86
N SER A 152 14.37 13.22 8.73
CA SER A 152 12.99 12.78 8.65
C SER A 152 12.31 13.15 9.97
N ALA A 153 11.20 13.85 9.87
CA ALA A 153 10.17 13.94 10.88
C ALA A 153 10.05 12.64 11.72
N PRO A 154 9.99 12.69 13.07
CA PRO A 154 9.77 11.49 13.87
C PRO A 154 8.42 10.83 13.56
N CYS A 155 8.45 9.59 13.08
CA CYS A 155 7.27 8.74 13.08
C CYS A 155 6.98 8.22 14.50
N ARG A 156 5.73 7.82 14.76
CA ARG A 156 5.31 7.19 16.02
C ARG A 156 4.32 6.06 15.77
N MET A 157 4.28 5.10 16.69
CA MET A 157 3.30 4.02 16.66
C MET A 157 1.95 4.50 17.19
N LEU A 158 0.88 3.99 16.59
CA LEU A 158 -0.49 4.14 17.04
C LEU A 158 -1.18 2.79 17.05
N LYS A 159 -2.14 2.63 17.96
CA LYS A 159 -3.10 1.52 17.95
C LYS A 159 -4.30 1.87 17.07
N TYR A 160 -5.09 0.86 16.73
CA TYR A 160 -6.30 1.03 15.92
C TYR A 160 -7.27 2.10 16.47
N GLN A 161 -7.53 2.10 17.78
CA GLN A 161 -8.41 3.08 18.43
C GLN A 161 -7.88 4.52 18.30
N ASP A 162 -6.56 4.71 18.29
CA ASP A 162 -5.96 6.04 18.10
C ASP A 162 -6.18 6.55 16.67
N LEU A 163 -6.15 5.67 15.67
CA LEU A 163 -6.46 6.04 14.29
C LEU A 163 -7.91 6.44 14.12
N LEU A 164 -8.85 5.72 14.74
CA LEU A 164 -10.26 6.10 14.74
C LEU A 164 -10.46 7.49 15.36
N ALA A 165 -9.76 7.78 16.47
CA ALA A 165 -9.79 9.10 17.10
C ALA A 165 -9.21 10.22 16.21
N LEU A 166 -8.35 9.87 15.25
CA LEU A 166 -7.82 10.78 14.23
C LEU A 166 -8.71 10.91 12.98
N GLY A 167 -9.88 10.25 12.96
CA GLY A 167 -10.86 10.33 11.89
C GLY A 167 -10.71 9.27 10.79
N TYR A 168 -9.87 8.26 11.01
CA TYR A 168 -9.83 7.10 10.12
C TYR A 168 -11.09 6.24 10.30
N THR A 169 -11.55 5.64 9.20
CA THR A 169 -12.48 4.50 9.22
C THR A 169 -11.72 3.18 9.05
N SER A 170 -12.31 2.06 9.45
CA SER A 170 -11.75 0.72 9.22
C SER A 170 -11.40 0.50 7.74
N SER A 171 -12.30 0.87 6.83
CA SER A 171 -12.07 0.78 5.38
C SER A 171 -10.87 1.62 4.94
N SER A 172 -10.72 2.84 5.47
CA SER A 172 -9.59 3.73 5.12
C SER A 172 -8.24 3.20 5.63
N ILE A 173 -8.25 2.50 6.78
CA ILE A 173 -7.06 1.83 7.32
C ILE A 173 -6.71 0.65 6.44
N ALA A 174 -7.66 -0.26 6.18
CA ALA A 174 -7.47 -1.44 5.36
C ALA A 174 -6.98 -1.09 3.94
N LEU A 175 -7.55 -0.03 3.34
CA LEU A 175 -7.11 0.48 2.05
C LEU A 175 -5.64 0.97 2.10
N GLN A 176 -5.26 1.74 3.12
CA GLN A 176 -3.88 2.21 3.27
C GLN A 176 -2.89 1.07 3.50
N LEU A 177 -3.27 0.01 4.23
CA LEU A 177 -2.41 -1.16 4.41
C LEU A 177 -2.15 -1.86 3.07
N VAL A 178 -3.21 -2.16 2.33
CA VAL A 178 -3.11 -2.80 1.01
C VAL A 178 -2.30 -1.93 0.03
N GLU A 179 -2.51 -0.61 0.03
CA GLU A 179 -1.70 0.33 -0.74
C GLU A 179 -0.21 0.28 -0.36
N ASN A 180 0.09 0.22 0.94
CA ASN A 180 1.46 0.14 1.43
C ASN A 180 2.12 -1.18 1.02
N ASP A 181 1.40 -2.30 1.07
CA ASP A 181 1.92 -3.60 0.65
C ASP A 181 2.25 -3.61 -0.85
N TYR A 182 1.40 -3.02 -1.70
CA TYR A 182 1.73 -2.85 -3.12
C TYR A 182 2.98 -2.00 -3.37
N ILE A 183 3.21 -0.96 -2.55
CA ILE A 183 4.42 -0.13 -2.67
C ILE A 183 5.65 -0.88 -2.15
N ASN A 184 5.50 -1.67 -1.08
CA ASN A 184 6.60 -2.38 -0.45
C ASN A 184 7.01 -3.64 -1.20
N CYS A 185 6.08 -4.23 -1.96
CA CYS A 185 6.24 -5.54 -2.55
C CYS A 185 5.94 -5.51 -4.05
N ASN A 186 7.01 -5.40 -4.85
CA ASN A 186 6.90 -5.48 -6.31
C ASN A 186 6.50 -6.91 -6.74
N GLY A 187 5.35 -7.05 -7.40
CA GLY A 187 4.94 -8.30 -8.05
C GLY A 187 3.97 -9.18 -7.25
N ILE A 188 3.39 -8.67 -6.16
CA ILE A 188 2.32 -9.40 -5.47
C ILE A 188 0.96 -9.15 -6.14
N GLY A 189 0.26 -10.23 -6.48
CA GLY A 189 -1.13 -10.20 -6.96
C GLY A 189 -2.14 -10.32 -5.82
N LEU A 190 -3.39 -9.89 -6.08
CA LEU A 190 -4.52 -9.98 -5.12
C LEU A 190 -4.76 -11.42 -4.64
N GLU A 191 -4.44 -12.40 -5.47
CA GLU A 191 -4.52 -13.82 -5.14
C GLU A 191 -3.63 -14.24 -3.96
N ASN A 192 -2.63 -13.41 -3.59
CA ASN A 192 -1.73 -13.70 -2.48
C ASN A 192 -2.08 -12.93 -1.19
N GLU A 193 -2.42 -11.64 -1.28
CA GLU A 193 -2.62 -10.75 -0.10
C GLU A 193 -4.09 -10.58 0.30
N GLY A 194 -5.04 -10.90 -0.58
CA GLY A 194 -6.45 -10.60 -0.36
C GLY A 194 -6.82 -9.16 -0.67
N THR A 195 -8.02 -8.75 -0.23
CA THR A 195 -8.63 -7.45 -0.56
C THR A 195 -8.77 -6.57 0.68
N ALA A 196 -8.84 -5.25 0.49
CA ALA A 196 -9.07 -4.31 1.58
C ALA A 196 -10.37 -4.61 2.36
N GLN A 197 -11.42 -5.11 1.68
CA GLN A 197 -12.68 -5.49 2.33
C GLN A 197 -12.50 -6.67 3.30
N GLN A 198 -11.76 -7.71 2.89
CA GLN A 198 -11.46 -8.85 3.76
C GLN A 198 -10.69 -8.41 5.01
N TRP A 199 -9.69 -7.55 4.83
CA TRP A 199 -8.90 -7.02 5.94
C TRP A 199 -9.69 -6.08 6.84
N GLU A 200 -10.65 -5.33 6.31
CA GLU A 200 -11.50 -4.46 7.10
C GLU A 200 -12.28 -5.23 8.17
N GLU A 201 -12.89 -6.37 7.82
CA GLU A 201 -13.61 -7.22 8.78
C GLU A 201 -12.66 -7.78 9.83
N TYR A 202 -11.51 -8.34 9.40
CA TYR A 202 -10.53 -8.90 10.31
C TYR A 202 -9.96 -7.88 11.30
N LEU A 203 -9.66 -6.66 10.82
CA LEU A 203 -9.13 -5.55 11.60
C LEU A 203 -10.07 -5.11 12.72
N GLN A 204 -11.39 -5.12 12.47
CA GLN A 204 -12.38 -4.74 13.49
C GLN A 204 -12.38 -5.73 14.66
N ASP A 205 -12.28 -7.02 14.35
CA ASP A 205 -12.36 -8.08 15.35
C ASP A 205 -11.02 -8.36 16.05
N ASN A 206 -9.89 -8.05 15.40
CA ASN A 206 -8.53 -8.39 15.85
C ASN A 206 -7.60 -7.18 15.94
N SER A 207 -8.14 -6.01 16.27
CA SER A 207 -7.41 -4.74 16.22
C SER A 207 -6.10 -4.67 17.04
N GLU A 208 -5.93 -5.53 18.05
CA GLU A 208 -4.72 -5.61 18.88
C GLU A 208 -3.55 -6.34 18.18
N THR A 209 -3.83 -7.06 17.09
CA THR A 209 -2.80 -7.75 16.32
C THR A 209 -2.16 -6.88 15.24
N PHE A 210 -2.53 -5.60 15.18
CA PHE A 210 -2.00 -4.59 14.25
C PHE A 210 -1.51 -3.37 15.02
N GLN A 211 -0.37 -2.81 14.60
CA GLN A 211 0.03 -1.46 15.02
C GLN A 211 0.63 -0.67 13.86
N TYR A 212 0.40 0.63 13.89
CA TYR A 212 0.60 1.50 12.73
C TYR A 212 1.69 2.53 13.01
N LEU A 213 2.72 2.54 12.18
CA LEU A 213 3.71 3.61 12.16
C LEU A 213 3.16 4.76 11.32
N VAL A 214 2.95 5.92 11.94
CA VAL A 214 2.44 7.10 11.24
C VAL A 214 3.42 8.27 11.26
N ASN A 215 3.35 9.12 10.25
CA ASN A 215 4.15 10.34 10.14
C ASN A 215 3.53 11.52 10.91
N GLU A 216 4.17 12.69 10.85
CA GLU A 216 3.70 13.94 11.50
C GLU A 216 2.31 14.40 11.02
N SER A 217 1.94 14.06 9.79
CA SER A 217 0.63 14.37 9.20
C SER A 217 -0.42 13.29 9.50
N ASN A 218 -0.14 12.37 10.42
CA ASN A 218 -0.97 11.21 10.77
C ASN A 218 -1.18 10.18 9.65
N LYS A 219 -0.44 10.26 8.53
CA LYS A 219 -0.52 9.25 7.47
C LYS A 219 0.13 7.94 7.94
N ILE A 220 -0.50 6.79 7.68
CA ILE A 220 0.10 5.47 7.88
C ILE A 220 1.23 5.28 6.85
N VAL A 221 2.44 5.04 7.35
CA VAL A 221 3.67 4.91 6.53
C VAL A 221 4.40 3.61 6.78
N GLY A 222 3.81 2.72 7.57
CA GLY A 222 4.31 1.40 7.89
C GLY A 222 3.48 0.80 9.01
N ASP A 223 3.71 -0.46 9.28
CA ASP A 223 2.95 -1.23 10.23
C ASP A 223 3.64 -2.57 10.48
N TRP A 224 3.26 -3.19 11.59
CA TRP A 224 3.41 -4.62 11.76
C TRP A 224 2.06 -5.21 12.12
N SER A 225 1.83 -6.42 11.65
CA SER A 225 0.64 -7.18 11.99
C SER A 225 0.90 -8.67 12.05
N ILE A 226 0.14 -9.34 12.90
CA ILE A 226 0.30 -10.76 13.18
C ILE A 226 -1.04 -11.47 13.22
N VAL A 227 -0.99 -12.79 13.03
CA VAL A 227 -2.08 -13.71 13.35
C VAL A 227 -1.53 -14.91 14.11
N ALA A 228 -2.33 -15.54 14.95
CA ALA A 228 -2.06 -16.90 15.41
C ALA A 228 -2.72 -17.88 14.44
N LEU A 229 -1.93 -18.75 13.82
CA LEU A 229 -2.44 -19.77 12.91
C LEU A 229 -2.77 -21.04 13.67
N SER A 230 -3.80 -21.76 13.19
CA SER A 230 -4.00 -23.15 13.57
C SER A 230 -2.76 -23.98 13.21
N LYS A 231 -2.53 -25.08 13.92
CA LYS A 231 -1.38 -25.95 13.67
C LYS A 231 -1.30 -26.42 12.22
N GLU A 232 -2.43 -26.73 11.60
CA GLU A 232 -2.55 -27.14 10.20
C GLU A 232 -2.13 -26.01 9.26
N ALA A 233 -2.70 -24.81 9.44
CA ALA A 233 -2.38 -23.64 8.62
C ALA A 233 -0.91 -23.21 8.79
N PHE A 234 -0.36 -23.31 10.01
CA PHE A 234 1.05 -23.01 10.26
C PHE A 234 1.99 -23.99 9.53
N ASN A 235 1.63 -25.28 9.45
CA ASN A 235 2.40 -26.24 8.67
C ASN A 235 2.33 -25.93 7.16
N MET A 236 1.17 -25.50 6.65
CA MET A 236 1.05 -25.01 5.28
C MET A 236 1.96 -23.81 5.05
N ALA A 237 1.98 -22.84 5.97
CA ALA A 237 2.86 -21.67 5.88
C ALA A 237 4.34 -22.09 5.80
N LYS A 238 4.77 -23.01 6.67
CA LYS A 238 6.15 -23.56 6.66
C LYS A 238 6.53 -24.25 5.36
N ASN A 239 5.57 -24.90 4.71
CA ASN A 239 5.78 -25.58 3.43
C ASN A 239 5.70 -24.63 2.23
N GLY A 240 5.38 -23.35 2.44
CA GLY A 240 5.15 -22.37 1.37
C GLY A 240 3.81 -22.54 0.68
N GLU A 241 2.85 -23.21 1.31
CA GLU A 241 1.56 -23.56 0.71
C GLU A 241 0.42 -22.63 1.12
N LEU A 242 0.59 -21.86 2.19
CA LEU A 242 -0.39 -20.86 2.65
C LEU A 242 -0.29 -19.59 1.79
N LEU A 243 -1.45 -19.09 1.35
CA LEU A 243 -1.61 -17.74 0.79
C LEU A 243 -2.31 -16.89 1.85
N GLU A 244 -1.97 -15.61 1.94
CA GLU A 244 -2.55 -14.74 2.97
C GLU A 244 -4.02 -14.42 2.66
N ALA A 245 -4.37 -14.35 1.38
CA ALA A 245 -5.75 -14.30 0.89
C ALA A 245 -6.62 -15.48 1.36
N ASP A 246 -6.00 -16.61 1.71
CA ASP A 246 -6.68 -17.81 2.21
C ASP A 246 -6.84 -17.80 3.74
N ILE A 247 -6.31 -16.82 4.48
CA ILE A 247 -6.41 -16.75 5.94
C ILE A 247 -7.82 -16.32 6.33
N ASP A 248 -8.48 -17.17 7.11
CA ASP A 248 -9.84 -16.98 7.63
C ASP A 248 -9.92 -17.45 9.09
N ILE A 249 -11.14 -17.44 9.65
CA ILE A 249 -11.38 -17.85 11.03
C ILE A 249 -11.07 -19.33 11.29
N ASP A 250 -11.16 -20.19 10.28
CA ASP A 250 -10.90 -21.63 10.42
C ASP A 250 -9.39 -21.94 10.44
N LYS A 251 -8.57 -21.03 9.88
CA LYS A 251 -7.11 -21.14 9.86
C LYS A 251 -6.42 -20.35 10.97
N THR A 252 -7.18 -19.63 11.78
CA THR A 252 -6.65 -18.79 12.86
C THR A 252 -7.09 -19.29 14.23
N GLU A 253 -6.31 -18.97 15.25
CA GLU A 253 -6.64 -19.17 16.65
C GLU A 253 -6.81 -17.80 17.33
N MET A 254 -7.81 -17.67 18.20
CA MET A 254 -8.04 -16.42 18.92
C MET A 254 -6.99 -16.24 20.03
N ILE A 255 -6.30 -15.09 20.01
CA ILE A 255 -5.25 -14.72 20.98
C ILE A 255 -5.92 -14.06 22.20
N CYS A 256 -6.67 -14.83 22.99
CA CYS A 256 -7.40 -14.30 24.15
C CYS A 256 -7.30 -15.14 25.42
N PHE A 257 -6.67 -16.32 25.35
CA PHE A 257 -6.49 -17.21 26.48
C PHE A 257 -5.00 -17.55 26.69
N PRO A 258 -4.55 -17.75 27.94
CA PRO A 258 -3.20 -18.24 28.20
C PRO A 258 -2.93 -19.54 27.43
N GLY A 259 -1.80 -19.62 26.73
CA GLY A 259 -1.54 -20.70 25.80
C GLY A 259 -0.26 -20.55 24.99
N MET A 260 0.00 -21.59 24.19
CA MET A 260 1.13 -21.66 23.26
C MET A 260 0.62 -21.64 21.83
N TYR A 261 0.91 -20.57 21.11
CA TYR A 261 0.41 -20.29 19.78
C TYR A 261 1.50 -20.42 18.71
N HIS A 262 1.05 -20.55 17.45
CA HIS A 262 1.88 -20.52 16.27
C HIS A 262 1.71 -19.19 15.54
N GLY A 263 2.73 -18.32 15.61
CA GLY A 263 2.62 -16.95 15.11
C GLY A 263 2.92 -16.85 13.62
N TYR A 264 2.17 -16.04 12.90
CA TYR A 264 2.49 -15.64 11.53
C TYR A 264 2.53 -14.12 11.46
N ILE A 265 3.64 -13.57 10.97
CA ILE A 265 3.76 -12.14 10.71
C ILE A 265 3.24 -11.92 9.31
N LEU A 266 2.11 -11.20 9.19
CA LEU A 266 1.53 -10.79 7.91
C LEU A 266 2.43 -9.73 7.28
N THR A 267 2.68 -8.66 8.02
CA THR A 267 3.54 -7.56 7.57
C THR A 267 4.45 -7.04 8.68
N CYS A 268 5.58 -6.50 8.25
CA CYS A 268 6.52 -5.77 9.08
C CYS A 268 7.25 -4.81 8.14
N SER A 269 6.57 -3.72 7.79
CA SER A 269 6.90 -2.94 6.62
C SER A 269 6.93 -1.44 6.92
N ILE A 270 7.74 -0.71 6.15
CA ILE A 270 7.82 0.76 6.19
C ILE A 270 7.97 1.22 4.75
N LEU A 271 7.17 2.20 4.34
CA LEU A 271 7.24 2.80 3.02
C LEU A 271 8.66 3.30 2.70
N PRO A 272 9.16 3.11 1.46
CA PRO A 272 10.55 3.37 1.08
C PRO A 272 11.12 4.72 1.54
N GLU A 273 10.35 5.80 1.43
CA GLU A 273 10.78 7.15 1.78
C GLU A 273 10.88 7.40 3.29
N TYR A 274 10.28 6.53 4.12
CA TYR A 274 10.34 6.60 5.58
C TYR A 274 11.32 5.58 6.18
N ARG A 275 12.01 4.77 5.36
CA ARG A 275 12.96 3.77 5.83
C ARG A 275 14.21 4.42 6.39
N ASN A 276 14.42 4.27 7.69
CA ASN A 276 15.64 4.65 8.39
C ASN A 276 15.77 3.86 9.69
N MET A 277 16.96 3.88 10.30
CA MET A 277 17.25 3.14 11.53
C MET A 277 16.26 3.46 12.66
N LYS A 278 15.89 4.74 12.84
CA LYS A 278 15.01 5.17 13.93
C LYS A 278 13.61 4.57 13.77
N ASN A 279 13.06 4.61 12.56
CA ASN A 279 11.71 4.11 12.28
C ASN A 279 11.65 2.57 12.39
N TYR A 280 12.67 1.84 11.90
CA TYR A 280 12.75 0.40 12.13
C TYR A 280 12.89 0.03 13.61
N ASN A 281 13.68 0.79 14.38
CA ASN A 281 13.79 0.56 15.82
C ASN A 281 12.45 0.76 16.52
N VAL A 282 11.71 1.83 16.19
CA VAL A 282 10.38 2.08 16.76
C VAL A 282 9.40 0.96 16.40
N LEU A 283 9.40 0.51 15.14
CA LEU A 283 8.53 -0.57 14.68
C LEU A 283 8.83 -1.89 15.43
N VAL A 284 10.09 -2.33 15.44
CA VAL A 284 10.50 -3.57 16.12
C VAL A 284 10.28 -3.49 17.63
N GLU A 285 10.59 -2.35 18.26
CA GLU A 285 10.41 -2.17 19.69
C GLU A 285 8.93 -2.32 20.08
N SER A 286 8.02 -1.73 19.30
CA SER A 286 6.58 -1.87 19.57
C SER A 286 6.07 -3.29 19.43
N PHE A 287 6.61 -4.07 18.50
CA PHE A 287 6.31 -5.49 18.39
C PHE A 287 6.78 -6.28 19.63
N LEU A 288 8.01 -6.02 20.10
CA LEU A 288 8.53 -6.70 21.30
C LEU A 288 7.78 -6.35 22.58
N ILE A 289 7.37 -5.09 22.73
CA ILE A 289 6.49 -4.66 23.83
C ILE A 289 5.17 -5.42 23.77
N GLN A 290 4.57 -5.57 22.59
CA GLN A 290 3.33 -6.35 22.46
C GLN A 290 3.53 -7.82 22.84
N LEU A 291 4.64 -8.45 22.44
CA LEU A 291 4.97 -9.81 22.86
C LEU A 291 5.16 -9.93 24.38
N GLU A 292 5.75 -8.91 25.01
CA GLU A 292 5.87 -8.87 26.45
C GLU A 292 4.50 -8.80 27.13
N GLU A 293 3.61 -7.90 26.66
CA GLU A 293 2.21 -7.80 27.13
C GLU A 293 1.47 -9.14 27.01
N TYR A 294 1.62 -9.85 25.88
CA TYR A 294 1.06 -11.19 25.73
C TYR A 294 1.64 -12.18 26.75
N ALA A 295 2.96 -12.21 26.91
CA ALA A 295 3.62 -13.09 27.87
C ALA A 295 3.19 -12.78 29.32
N GLU A 296 2.88 -11.52 29.65
CA GLU A 296 2.34 -11.13 30.95
C GLU A 296 0.99 -11.79 31.24
N ASN A 297 0.19 -11.99 30.20
CA ASN A 297 -1.11 -12.64 30.24
C ASN A 297 -1.02 -14.16 29.99
N GLY A 298 0.18 -14.73 30.01
CA GLY A 298 0.40 -16.17 29.80
C GLY A 298 0.19 -16.62 28.35
N ILE A 299 0.20 -15.68 27.40
CA ILE A 299 0.09 -15.93 25.97
C ILE A 299 1.49 -15.93 25.38
N TYR A 300 1.88 -17.03 24.74
CA TYR A 300 3.21 -17.20 24.19
C TYR A 300 3.14 -17.72 22.77
N PHE A 301 4.09 -17.30 21.94
CA PHE A 301 4.26 -17.82 20.59
C PHE A 301 5.48 -18.74 20.55
N LYS A 302 5.27 -20.02 20.23
CA LYS A 302 6.33 -21.04 20.19
C LYS A 302 7.29 -20.81 19.03
N ASN A 303 6.76 -20.41 17.89
CA ASN A 303 7.51 -20.19 16.67
C ASN A 303 6.74 -19.26 15.74
N TRP A 304 7.48 -18.71 14.77
CA TRP A 304 7.00 -17.71 13.84
C TRP A 304 7.30 -18.09 12.40
N CYS A 305 6.36 -17.76 11.52
CA CYS A 305 6.52 -17.75 10.07
C CYS A 305 6.25 -16.36 9.50
N MET A 306 6.85 -16.06 8.36
CA MET A 306 6.59 -14.85 7.58
C MET A 306 6.89 -15.12 6.10
N ASN A 307 6.05 -14.64 5.19
CA ASN A 307 6.39 -14.56 3.78
C ASN A 307 7.10 -13.22 3.49
N VAL A 308 8.29 -13.29 2.89
CA VAL A 308 9.15 -12.12 2.71
C VAL A 308 9.37 -11.83 1.23
N PHE A 309 9.10 -10.59 0.84
CA PHE A 309 9.09 -10.14 -0.56
C PHE A 309 10.24 -9.20 -0.94
N SER A 310 10.90 -8.56 0.04
CA SER A 310 11.95 -7.57 -0.19
C SER A 310 13.26 -7.94 0.51
N LYS A 311 14.40 -7.48 -0.04
CA LYS A 311 15.72 -7.73 0.53
C LYS A 311 15.91 -7.00 1.86
N GLU A 312 15.24 -5.87 2.02
CA GLU A 312 15.28 -5.03 3.21
C GLU A 312 14.60 -5.74 4.39
N VAL A 313 13.38 -6.26 4.19
CA VAL A 313 12.69 -7.06 5.22
C VAL A 313 13.46 -8.36 5.47
N GLU A 314 14.01 -9.00 4.44
CA GLU A 314 14.88 -10.17 4.58
C GLU A 314 16.09 -9.88 5.49
N ALA A 315 16.71 -8.70 5.39
CA ALA A 315 17.82 -8.29 6.26
C ALA A 315 17.35 -8.04 7.70
N LEU A 316 16.17 -7.43 7.88
CA LEU A 316 15.56 -7.17 9.18
C LEU A 316 15.25 -8.46 9.94
N VAL A 317 14.47 -9.37 9.34
CA VAL A 317 14.01 -10.58 10.03
C VAL A 317 15.16 -11.52 10.39
N LYS A 318 16.24 -11.53 9.60
CA LYS A 318 17.47 -12.26 9.94
C LYS A 318 18.11 -11.75 11.24
N GLN A 319 18.06 -10.43 11.51
CA GLN A 319 18.54 -9.87 12.78
C GLN A 319 17.63 -10.23 13.97
N LEU A 320 16.37 -10.58 13.71
CA LEU A 320 15.44 -11.11 14.70
C LEU A 320 15.58 -12.63 14.89
N GLY A 321 16.45 -13.30 14.14
CA GLY A 321 16.72 -14.73 14.27
C GLY A 321 15.92 -15.61 13.30
N PHE A 322 15.17 -15.03 12.37
CA PHE A 322 14.50 -15.80 11.33
C PHE A 322 15.51 -16.36 10.32
N LYS A 323 15.23 -17.58 9.85
CA LYS A 323 16.02 -18.28 8.84
C LYS A 323 15.14 -18.60 7.64
N TYR A 324 15.73 -18.51 6.45
CA TYR A 324 15.07 -18.96 5.24
C TYR A 324 14.71 -20.44 5.37
N LEU A 325 13.46 -20.78 5.03
CA LEU A 325 12.95 -22.15 5.11
C LEU A 325 12.67 -22.71 3.71
N THR A 326 11.83 -22.03 2.93
CA THR A 326 11.43 -22.43 1.58
C THR A 326 10.90 -21.23 0.78
N ASN A 327 10.57 -21.41 -0.49
CA ASN A 327 9.82 -20.42 -1.27
C ASN A 327 8.32 -20.65 -1.06
N ASN A 328 7.53 -19.58 -1.11
CA ASN A 328 6.09 -19.70 -1.26
C ASN A 328 5.76 -20.24 -2.67
N LYS A 329 4.68 -21.03 -2.79
CA LYS A 329 4.24 -21.66 -4.04
C LYS A 329 3.85 -20.66 -5.12
N VAL A 330 3.39 -19.45 -4.75
CA VAL A 330 3.05 -18.37 -5.67
C VAL A 330 4.18 -17.35 -5.72
N PHE A 331 4.46 -16.66 -4.60
CA PHE A 331 5.43 -15.58 -4.58
C PHE A 331 5.97 -15.30 -3.17
N GLY A 332 7.26 -14.96 -3.08
CA GLY A 332 7.95 -14.65 -1.82
C GLY A 332 8.74 -15.83 -1.22
N LYS A 333 9.42 -15.55 -0.11
CA LYS A 333 10.28 -16.51 0.62
C LYS A 333 9.77 -16.68 2.03
N ILE A 334 9.54 -17.93 2.44
CA ILE A 334 9.14 -18.24 3.81
C ILE A 334 10.36 -18.21 4.72
N TYR A 335 10.26 -17.40 5.76
CA TYR A 335 11.19 -17.31 6.86
C TYR A 335 10.56 -17.89 8.13
N PHE A 336 11.37 -18.57 8.93
CA PHE A 336 10.93 -19.26 10.14
C PHE A 336 11.86 -18.97 11.32
N CYS A 337 11.29 -18.82 12.51
CA CYS A 337 12.03 -18.66 13.76
C CYS A 337 11.40 -19.49 14.88
N ASP A 338 12.21 -20.29 15.58
CA ASP A 338 11.79 -20.83 16.87
C ASP A 338 11.92 -19.72 17.93
N PHE A 339 10.86 -19.52 18.70
CA PHE A 339 10.79 -18.55 19.79
C PHE A 339 10.72 -19.20 21.16
N LEU A 340 10.65 -20.53 21.22
CA LEU A 340 10.77 -21.30 22.46
C LEU A 340 11.84 -22.41 22.28
N PRO A 341 13.06 -22.22 22.81
CA PRO A 341 13.50 -21.06 23.60
C PRO A 341 13.64 -19.78 22.76
N LEU A 342 13.47 -18.63 23.42
CA LEU A 342 13.63 -17.30 22.78
C LEU A 342 15.06 -17.16 22.24
N PRO A 343 15.26 -16.62 21.01
CA PRO A 343 16.60 -16.49 20.45
C PRO A 343 17.51 -15.65 21.35
N ASN A 344 18.72 -16.13 21.61
CA ASN A 344 19.70 -15.39 22.40
C ASN A 344 20.38 -14.30 21.55
N LEU A 345 19.65 -13.23 21.24
CA LEU A 345 20.12 -12.10 20.44
C LEU A 345 20.04 -10.79 21.24
N PRO A 346 20.96 -9.82 21.02
CA PRO A 346 21.01 -8.56 21.78
C PRO A 346 19.71 -7.75 21.76
N ILE A 347 18.88 -7.90 20.73
CA ILE A 347 17.60 -7.19 20.61
C ILE A 347 16.61 -7.64 21.70
N TYR A 348 16.53 -8.95 21.98
CA TYR A 348 15.65 -9.50 23.02
C TYR A 348 16.19 -9.22 24.43
N GLN A 349 17.52 -9.16 24.60
CA GLN A 349 18.14 -8.85 25.90
C GLN A 349 17.83 -7.43 26.42
N LYS A 350 17.29 -6.55 25.57
CA LYS A 350 16.78 -5.24 25.99
C LYS A 350 15.42 -5.33 26.70
N HIS A 351 14.73 -6.46 26.57
CA HIS A 351 13.42 -6.77 27.15
C HIS A 351 13.59 -7.92 28.16
N PRO A 352 14.19 -7.66 29.34
CA PRO A 352 14.53 -8.71 30.31
C PRO A 352 13.30 -9.44 30.84
N THR A 353 12.16 -8.75 30.95
CA THR A 353 10.89 -9.33 31.40
C THR A 353 10.35 -10.32 30.37
N LEU A 354 10.33 -9.96 29.08
CA LEU A 354 10.04 -10.90 27.99
C LEU A 354 10.95 -12.14 28.04
N VAL A 355 12.26 -11.94 28.17
CA VAL A 355 13.25 -13.04 28.24
C VAL A 355 12.96 -13.96 29.42
N GLU A 356 12.78 -13.41 30.62
CA GLU A 356 12.47 -14.19 31.83
C GLU A 356 11.19 -15.00 31.68
N ARG A 357 10.13 -14.39 31.16
CA ARG A 357 8.84 -15.07 30.95
C ARG A 357 8.96 -16.23 29.95
N TYR A 358 9.65 -16.02 28.83
CA TYR A 358 9.87 -17.09 27.85
C TYR A 358 10.78 -18.21 28.38
N GLN A 359 11.75 -17.90 29.25
CA GLN A 359 12.55 -18.93 29.94
C GLN A 359 11.69 -19.78 30.88
N ASN A 360 10.79 -19.13 31.63
CA ASN A 360 9.88 -19.80 32.57
C ASN A 360 8.75 -20.57 31.86
N ALA A 361 8.41 -20.20 30.63
CA ALA A 361 7.39 -20.88 29.83
C ALA A 361 7.89 -22.16 29.14
N GLY A 362 9.21 -22.34 29.02
CA GLY A 362 9.86 -23.37 28.21
C GLY A 362 10.72 -24.40 28.96
N ILE A 363 10.65 -24.45 30.30
CA ILE A 363 11.39 -25.40 31.15
C ILE A 363 10.45 -26.07 32.15
#